data_AF-A0A316P7B0-F1
#
_entry.id   AF-A0A316P7B0-F1
#
_cell.length_a   1.000
_cell.length_b   1.000
_cell.length_c   1.000
_cell.angle_alpha   90.00
_cell.angle_beta   90.00
_cell.angle_gamma   90.00
#
_symmetry.space_group_name_H-M   'P 1'
#
loop_
_entity.id
_entity.type
_entity.pdbx_description
1 polymer ?
#
loop_
_entity_poly.entity_id
_entity_poly.type
_entity_poly.pdbx_seq_one_letter_code
_entity_poly.pdbx_strand_id
1 'polypeptide(L)'
;MDNSITNMKPHLVKEWSERNLPLSPDEVPYGSNKLYWWKGSCGHEWEANAKARSVGEKCPICSGARVVAGINDLKTICPSLAEEWSTKNKIKPTQVSVGSHKKVLWHGKCGHEWTAVIKNRVRGAGCPYCSHNIVLPGFNDLASRFPNLAAEWSERNYPLRPNMVTAFKNKKVWWKCSLGHEWHTLISTRAGGSQCPYCSGIKLLKGFNDLTTTHPAIATERSELNYPLLPDQVNEKSTKNVWWKCRVCGNEWKAVINARVKGVSCPVCAERKVLKGYNDLATTDAVLCKEWDYEKNKVEPTEISRNSHNRAWWLCKYGHSWNAKICEQTHESKTCTVCESEFDSLLVQLLVSLYAKQYNMRVATFDDNIIGLPLETYIPDMLSAIEYVNKKADNERAVKEHLCKMNGISYFEVSSNNRLELADKIKRIFREKNIYILSNSQEDIEQCKKAFLRRKDKTQQ
;
A
#
# COMPACT_ATOMS: atom_id res chain seq x y z
N MET A 1 31.45 -2.10 78.79
CA MET A 1 32.55 -1.23 78.31
C MET A 1 32.17 -0.58 76.98
N ASP A 2 32.63 0.62 76.66
CA ASP A 2 32.30 1.31 75.39
C ASP A 2 32.77 0.55 74.14
N ASN A 3 33.89 -0.16 74.24
CA ASN A 3 34.47 -0.97 73.16
C ASN A 3 33.97 -2.44 73.13
N SER A 4 32.84 -2.76 73.75
CA SER A 4 32.29 -4.12 73.84
C SER A 4 31.69 -4.61 72.51
N ILE A 5 31.48 -5.92 72.37
CA ILE A 5 30.75 -6.52 71.23
C ILE A 5 29.32 -5.96 71.17
N THR A 6 28.63 -5.86 72.31
CA THR A 6 27.25 -5.33 72.36
C THR A 6 27.14 -3.92 71.79
N ASN A 7 28.07 -3.03 72.16
CA ASN A 7 28.02 -1.64 71.74
C ASN A 7 28.55 -1.44 70.31
N MET A 8 29.66 -2.08 69.95
CA MET A 8 30.35 -1.83 68.68
C MET A 8 29.90 -2.74 67.53
N LYS A 9 29.38 -3.94 67.85
CA LYS A 9 28.96 -4.98 66.88
C LYS A 9 27.64 -5.66 67.34
N PRO A 10 26.55 -4.91 67.54
CA PRO A 10 25.30 -5.44 68.11
C PRO A 10 24.69 -6.61 67.33
N HIS A 11 24.96 -6.73 66.03
CA HIS A 11 24.50 -7.87 65.22
C HIS A 11 25.14 -9.21 65.65
N LEU A 12 26.36 -9.20 66.22
CA LEU A 12 27.07 -10.40 66.67
C LEU A 12 26.51 -10.94 68.00
N VAL A 13 25.81 -10.13 68.79
CA VAL A 13 25.20 -10.56 70.06
C VAL A 13 24.22 -11.70 69.83
N LYS A 14 23.46 -11.67 68.71
CA LYS A 14 22.52 -12.74 68.32
C LYS A 14 23.21 -14.06 67.98
N GLU A 15 24.49 -14.01 67.66
CA GLU A 15 25.31 -15.17 67.33
C GLU A 15 26.15 -15.61 68.54
N TRP A 16 26.03 -14.99 69.72
CA TRP A 16 26.74 -15.43 70.92
C TRP A 16 26.14 -16.72 71.47
N SER A 17 26.97 -17.71 71.78
CA SER A 17 26.50 -18.98 72.35
C SER A 17 26.37 -18.90 73.88
N GLU A 18 25.38 -19.58 74.42
CA GLU A 18 25.19 -19.80 75.87
C GLU A 18 26.38 -20.57 76.50
N ARG A 19 27.21 -21.26 75.70
CA ARG A 19 28.42 -21.93 76.19
C ARG A 19 29.48 -20.99 76.77
N ASN A 20 29.37 -19.69 76.51
CA ASN A 20 30.29 -18.72 77.09
C ASN A 20 29.92 -18.32 78.52
N LEU A 21 28.77 -18.76 79.05
CA LEU A 21 28.36 -18.44 80.42
C LEU A 21 29.47 -18.81 81.43
N PRO A 22 29.75 -17.92 82.42
CA PRO A 22 28.98 -16.73 82.78
C PRO A 22 29.30 -15.44 82.00
N LEU A 23 30.18 -15.48 80.97
CA LEU A 23 30.61 -14.29 80.23
C LEU A 23 29.53 -13.76 79.28
N SER A 24 29.30 -12.45 79.34
CA SER A 24 28.34 -11.75 78.49
C SER A 24 29.01 -10.89 77.39
N PRO A 25 28.40 -10.70 76.21
CA PRO A 25 28.98 -9.91 75.11
C PRO A 25 29.33 -8.44 75.45
N ASP A 26 28.73 -7.85 76.48
CA ASP A 26 29.01 -6.48 76.94
C ASP A 26 30.31 -6.36 77.75
N GLU A 27 30.84 -7.51 78.21
CA GLU A 27 32.10 -7.64 78.95
C GLU A 27 33.29 -7.96 78.03
N VAL A 28 33.04 -8.26 76.75
CA VAL A 28 34.07 -8.69 75.80
C VAL A 28 34.37 -7.60 74.78
N PRO A 29 35.63 -7.12 74.66
CA PRO A 29 36.01 -6.17 73.63
C PRO A 29 35.89 -6.76 72.22
N TYR A 30 35.31 -6.01 71.27
CA TYR A 30 35.09 -6.51 69.90
C TYR A 30 36.40 -6.88 69.16
N GLY A 31 37.53 -6.29 69.56
CA GLY A 31 38.87 -6.57 69.02
C GLY A 31 39.62 -7.71 69.70
N SER A 32 38.99 -8.47 70.60
CA SER A 32 39.66 -9.54 71.36
C SER A 32 40.15 -10.68 70.46
N ASN A 33 41.39 -11.14 70.68
CA ASN A 33 41.97 -12.31 70.02
C ASN A 33 41.63 -13.64 70.74
N LYS A 34 40.93 -13.61 71.88
CA LYS A 34 40.48 -14.82 72.58
C LYS A 34 39.36 -15.49 71.80
N LEU A 35 39.31 -16.83 71.85
CA LEU A 35 38.24 -17.62 71.26
C LEU A 35 36.99 -17.59 72.15
N TYR A 36 35.84 -17.45 71.52
CA TYR A 36 34.53 -17.55 72.15
C TYR A 36 33.64 -18.43 71.28
N TRP A 37 32.62 -19.02 71.89
CA TRP A 37 31.63 -19.84 71.18
C TRP A 37 30.58 -18.96 70.49
N TRP A 38 30.37 -19.20 69.20
CA TRP A 38 29.39 -18.53 68.38
C TRP A 38 28.38 -19.55 67.84
N LYS A 39 27.12 -19.16 67.69
CA LYS A 39 26.03 -19.97 67.16
C LYS A 39 25.51 -19.37 65.87
N GLY A 40 25.58 -20.16 64.80
CA GLY A 40 25.24 -19.69 63.46
C GLY A 40 23.74 -19.77 63.25
N SER A 41 23.24 -19.11 62.19
CA SER A 41 21.84 -19.24 61.78
C SER A 41 21.43 -20.68 61.44
N CYS A 42 22.40 -21.52 61.06
CA CYS A 42 22.19 -22.96 60.85
C CYS A 42 22.19 -23.80 62.14
N GLY A 43 22.29 -23.17 63.32
CA GLY A 43 22.38 -23.84 64.61
C GLY A 43 23.78 -24.38 64.97
N HIS A 44 24.74 -24.34 64.04
CA HIS A 44 26.12 -24.77 64.28
C HIS A 44 26.82 -23.86 65.28
N GLU A 45 27.38 -24.46 66.32
CA GLU A 45 28.23 -23.77 67.30
C GLU A 45 29.71 -23.95 66.96
N TRP A 46 30.49 -22.86 66.95
CA TRP A 46 31.92 -22.90 66.64
C TRP A 46 32.72 -21.86 67.43
N GLU A 47 34.00 -22.14 67.63
CA GLU A 47 34.91 -21.20 68.26
C GLU A 47 35.54 -20.28 67.21
N ALA A 48 35.52 -18.98 67.47
CA ALA A 48 36.24 -17.97 66.72
C ALA A 48 36.59 -16.80 67.64
N ASN A 49 37.62 -16.03 67.28
CA ASN A 49 37.95 -14.86 68.09
C ASN A 49 37.03 -13.67 67.75
N ALA A 50 36.80 -12.81 68.75
CA ALA A 50 35.89 -11.67 68.60
C ALA A 50 36.35 -10.71 67.50
N LYS A 51 37.68 -10.53 67.33
CA LYS A 51 38.27 -9.73 66.26
C LYS A 51 37.88 -10.24 64.88
N ALA A 52 38.02 -11.54 64.61
CA ALA A 52 37.74 -12.18 63.34
C ALA A 52 36.24 -12.12 62.99
N ARG A 53 35.37 -12.33 63.99
CA ARG A 53 33.93 -12.12 63.82
C ARG A 53 33.60 -10.66 63.52
N SER A 54 34.25 -9.72 64.20
CA SER A 54 34.05 -8.27 64.02
C SER A 54 34.47 -7.74 62.65
N VAL A 55 35.41 -8.42 61.97
CA VAL A 55 35.81 -8.12 60.58
C VAL A 55 35.06 -8.95 59.53
N GLY A 56 34.11 -9.78 59.95
CA GLY A 56 33.13 -10.42 59.07
C GLY A 56 33.32 -11.92 58.80
N GLU A 57 34.18 -12.64 59.54
CA GLU A 57 34.31 -14.10 59.40
C GLU A 57 32.99 -14.80 59.75
N LYS A 58 32.35 -15.49 58.82
CA LYS A 58 31.04 -16.13 59.07
C LYS A 58 31.21 -17.56 59.60
N CYS A 59 30.14 -18.11 60.18
CA CYS A 59 30.04 -19.54 60.48
C CYS A 59 30.56 -20.39 59.31
N PRO A 60 31.49 -21.35 59.53
CA PRO A 60 32.11 -22.11 58.45
C PRO A 60 31.12 -22.96 57.65
N ILE A 61 29.97 -23.33 58.26
CA ILE A 61 28.87 -24.02 57.57
C ILE A 61 28.04 -23.00 56.77
N CYS A 62 27.57 -21.91 57.40
CA CYS A 62 26.78 -20.91 56.67
C CYS A 62 27.54 -20.26 55.50
N SER A 63 28.86 -20.11 55.63
CA SER A 63 29.73 -19.57 54.56
C SER A 63 30.05 -20.57 53.45
N GLY A 64 29.74 -21.85 53.67
CA GLY A 64 30.07 -22.95 52.74
C GLY A 64 31.55 -23.34 52.74
N ALA A 65 32.35 -22.84 53.67
CA ALA A 65 33.76 -23.24 53.86
C ALA A 65 33.89 -24.69 54.36
N ARG A 66 32.90 -25.17 55.13
CA ARG A 66 32.74 -26.55 55.57
C ARG A 66 31.37 -27.06 55.11
N VAL A 67 31.35 -28.21 54.44
CA VAL A 67 30.10 -28.85 53.99
C VAL A 67 29.66 -29.88 55.01
N VAL A 68 28.41 -29.80 55.44
CA VAL A 68 27.75 -30.75 56.33
C VAL A 68 26.45 -31.21 55.68
N ALA A 69 26.34 -32.53 55.51
CA ALA A 69 25.17 -33.16 54.91
C ALA A 69 23.91 -32.90 55.74
N GLY A 70 22.81 -32.58 55.08
CA GLY A 70 21.53 -32.23 55.70
C GLY A 70 21.41 -30.76 56.12
N ILE A 71 22.47 -29.95 55.98
CA ILE A 71 22.47 -28.53 56.37
C ILE A 71 22.74 -27.63 55.17
N ASN A 72 23.93 -27.73 54.57
CA ASN A 72 24.39 -26.78 53.54
C ASN A 72 24.96 -27.46 52.28
N ASP A 73 24.78 -28.78 52.16
CA ASP A 73 25.18 -29.51 50.98
C ASP A 73 24.23 -29.26 49.79
N LEU A 74 24.71 -29.55 48.57
CA LEU A 74 23.95 -29.31 47.34
C LEU A 74 22.63 -30.07 47.31
N LYS A 75 22.55 -31.30 47.84
CA LYS A 75 21.30 -32.08 47.82
C LYS A 75 20.25 -31.44 48.70
N THR A 76 20.63 -30.94 49.87
CA THR A 76 19.72 -30.27 50.80
C THR A 76 19.26 -28.92 50.25
N ILE A 77 20.18 -28.10 49.72
CA ILE A 77 19.86 -26.73 49.28
C ILE A 77 19.23 -26.70 47.88
N CYS A 78 19.62 -27.61 46.99
CA CYS A 78 19.11 -27.68 45.61
C CYS A 78 18.71 -29.13 45.23
N PRO A 79 17.63 -29.69 45.82
CA PRO A 79 17.18 -31.06 45.54
C PRO A 79 17.00 -31.37 44.05
N SER A 80 16.42 -30.44 43.29
CA SER A 80 16.19 -30.59 41.84
C SER A 80 17.47 -30.73 41.02
N LEU A 81 18.56 -30.04 41.40
CA LEU A 81 19.86 -30.23 40.74
C LEU A 81 20.51 -31.54 41.17
N ALA A 82 20.28 -32.01 42.40
CA ALA A 82 20.79 -33.30 42.84
C ALA A 82 20.14 -34.47 42.09
N GLU A 83 18.91 -34.33 41.58
CA GLU A 83 18.29 -35.30 40.67
C GLU A 83 19.06 -35.42 39.34
N GLU A 84 19.68 -34.34 38.88
CA GLU A 84 20.50 -34.33 37.65
C GLU A 84 21.94 -34.79 37.89
N TRP A 85 22.28 -35.25 39.08
CA TRP A 85 23.63 -35.70 39.41
C TRP A 85 23.92 -37.06 38.78
N SER A 86 24.93 -37.15 37.90
CA SER A 86 25.27 -38.45 37.30
C SER A 86 25.82 -39.42 38.34
N THR A 87 25.36 -40.67 38.28
CA THR A 87 25.84 -41.79 39.11
C THR A 87 27.31 -42.14 38.85
N LYS A 88 27.87 -41.69 37.72
CA LYS A 88 29.28 -41.90 37.34
C LYS A 88 30.26 -41.00 38.11
N ASN A 89 29.76 -40.01 38.86
CA ASN A 89 30.63 -39.15 39.67
C ASN A 89 31.14 -39.88 40.91
N LYS A 90 32.43 -39.71 41.22
CA LYS A 90 33.03 -40.22 42.47
C LYS A 90 32.58 -39.45 43.72
N ILE A 91 32.23 -38.17 43.57
CA ILE A 91 31.75 -37.31 44.66
C ILE A 91 30.24 -37.27 44.71
N LYS A 92 29.66 -37.35 45.92
CA LYS A 92 28.21 -37.30 46.15
C LYS A 92 27.74 -35.83 46.26
N PRO A 93 26.48 -35.51 45.90
CA PRO A 93 25.94 -34.16 46.05
C PRO A 93 25.88 -33.71 47.53
N THR A 94 25.87 -34.67 48.48
CA THR A 94 25.94 -34.39 49.92
C THR A 94 27.32 -33.97 50.43
N GLN A 95 28.36 -34.00 49.58
CA GLN A 95 29.75 -33.71 49.95
C GLN A 95 30.26 -32.37 49.37
N VAL A 96 29.39 -31.61 48.72
CA VAL A 96 29.74 -30.35 48.05
C VAL A 96 28.71 -29.27 48.39
N SER A 97 29.17 -28.01 48.49
CA SER A 97 28.29 -26.86 48.64
C SER A 97 27.82 -26.33 47.28
N VAL A 98 26.74 -25.55 47.29
CA VAL A 98 26.18 -24.85 46.12
C VAL A 98 27.16 -23.87 45.46
N GLY A 99 28.14 -23.37 46.21
CA GLY A 99 29.20 -22.46 45.74
C GLY A 99 30.41 -23.16 45.12
N SER A 100 30.43 -24.49 45.05
CA SER A 100 31.61 -25.25 44.66
C SER A 100 32.05 -24.99 43.20
N HIS A 101 33.36 -24.82 43.01
CA HIS A 101 34.00 -24.69 41.71
C HIS A 101 34.34 -26.04 41.05
N LYS A 102 34.02 -27.17 41.71
CA LYS A 102 34.27 -28.50 41.15
C LYS A 102 33.45 -28.72 39.87
N LYS A 103 34.07 -29.35 38.88
CA LYS A 103 33.44 -29.80 37.64
C LYS A 103 32.99 -31.24 37.82
N VAL A 104 31.72 -31.52 37.55
CA VAL A 104 31.14 -32.86 37.68
C VAL A 104 30.31 -33.18 36.45
N LEU A 105 30.02 -34.46 36.25
CA LEU A 105 29.14 -34.93 35.19
C LEU A 105 27.67 -34.77 35.63
N TRP A 106 26.87 -34.15 34.78
CA TRP A 106 25.43 -34.01 34.97
C TRP A 106 24.70 -34.90 34.00
N HIS A 107 23.59 -35.48 34.43
CA HIS A 107 22.65 -36.21 33.61
C HIS A 107 21.31 -35.46 33.67
N GLY A 108 21.04 -34.67 32.64
CA GLY A 108 19.85 -33.82 32.63
C GLY A 108 18.59 -34.60 32.28
N LYS A 109 17.42 -34.04 32.63
CA LYS A 109 16.11 -34.59 32.24
C LYS A 109 15.90 -34.71 30.72
N CYS A 110 16.72 -34.00 29.93
CA CYS A 110 16.79 -34.13 28.48
C CYS A 110 17.51 -35.40 27.99
N GLY A 111 18.00 -36.26 28.90
CA GLY A 111 18.74 -37.49 28.58
C GLY A 111 20.23 -37.27 28.26
N HIS A 112 20.68 -36.03 28.11
CA HIS A 112 22.08 -35.74 27.82
C HIS A 112 22.97 -35.80 29.05
N GLU A 113 24.21 -36.27 28.86
CA GLU A 113 25.28 -36.15 29.85
C GLU A 113 26.29 -35.06 29.45
N TRP A 114 26.63 -34.17 30.39
CA TRP A 114 27.62 -33.12 30.16
C TRP A 114 28.39 -32.73 31.41
N THR A 115 29.61 -32.23 31.23
CA THR A 115 30.47 -31.80 32.34
C THR A 115 30.30 -30.30 32.59
N ALA A 116 29.95 -29.91 33.82
CA ALA A 116 29.79 -28.50 34.19
C ALA A 116 30.20 -28.22 35.64
N VAL A 117 30.53 -26.95 35.91
CA VAL A 117 30.86 -26.46 37.26
C VAL A 117 29.59 -26.32 38.09
N ILE A 118 29.60 -26.83 39.33
CA ILE A 118 28.44 -26.83 40.23
C ILE A 118 27.86 -25.43 40.42
N LYS A 119 28.70 -24.45 40.79
CA LYS A 119 28.30 -23.05 40.97
C LYS A 119 27.57 -22.48 39.74
N ASN A 120 27.95 -22.88 38.51
CA ASN A 120 27.29 -22.39 37.30
C ASN A 120 25.91 -23.04 37.09
N ARG A 121 25.76 -24.33 37.41
CA ARG A 121 24.46 -25.01 37.37
C ARG A 121 23.48 -24.40 38.38
N VAL A 122 23.96 -24.09 39.59
CA VAL A 122 23.17 -23.41 40.64
C VAL A 122 22.69 -22.03 40.17
N ARG A 123 23.50 -21.31 39.38
CA ARG A 123 23.12 -20.02 38.76
C ARG A 123 22.13 -20.16 37.59
N GLY A 124 21.70 -21.38 37.24
CA GLY A 124 20.73 -21.63 36.18
C GLY A 124 21.32 -22.07 34.84
N ALA A 125 22.63 -22.33 34.74
CA ALA A 125 23.18 -22.91 33.51
C ALA A 125 22.59 -24.31 33.28
N GLY A 126 21.94 -24.52 32.14
CA GLY A 126 21.30 -25.79 31.77
C GLY A 126 22.19 -26.69 30.90
N CYS A 127 21.55 -27.58 30.13
CA CYS A 127 22.23 -28.44 29.17
C CYS A 127 22.83 -27.62 28.02
N PRO A 128 24.15 -27.71 27.76
CA PRO A 128 24.81 -26.92 26.72
C PRO A 128 24.40 -27.34 25.31
N TYR A 129 23.93 -28.58 25.12
CA TYR A 129 23.40 -29.05 23.84
C TYR A 129 22.00 -28.50 23.56
N CYS A 130 21.08 -28.55 24.55
CA CYS A 130 19.74 -27.99 24.41
C CYS A 130 19.75 -26.47 24.20
N SER A 131 20.72 -25.78 24.79
CA SER A 131 20.95 -24.33 24.60
C SER A 131 21.79 -23.99 23.36
N HIS A 132 22.14 -24.98 22.53
CA HIS A 132 22.92 -24.81 21.29
C HIS A 132 24.31 -24.19 21.46
N ASN A 133 24.84 -24.14 22.69
CA ASN A 133 26.17 -23.64 23.01
C ASN A 133 27.27 -24.65 22.62
N ILE A 134 26.95 -25.94 22.68
CA ILE A 134 27.82 -27.04 22.24
C ILE A 134 27.06 -27.90 21.23
N VAL A 135 27.76 -28.35 20.19
CA VAL A 135 27.21 -29.23 19.16
C VAL A 135 27.26 -30.69 19.66
N LEU A 136 26.14 -31.38 19.54
CA LEU A 136 25.99 -32.82 19.73
C LEU A 136 25.50 -33.41 18.38
N PRO A 137 26.38 -34.11 17.65
CA PRO A 137 26.02 -34.78 16.40
C PRO A 137 24.83 -35.73 16.59
N GLY A 138 23.89 -35.73 15.65
CA GLY A 138 22.65 -36.49 15.70
C GLY A 138 21.50 -35.77 16.44
N PHE A 139 21.77 -34.65 17.13
CA PHE A 139 20.77 -33.96 17.94
C PHE A 139 20.54 -32.51 17.52
N ASN A 140 21.55 -31.64 17.70
CA ASN A 140 21.40 -30.20 17.49
C ASN A 140 22.32 -29.63 16.40
N ASP A 141 23.03 -30.51 15.69
CA ASP A 141 23.86 -30.14 14.56
C ASP A 141 23.02 -29.80 13.32
N LEU A 142 23.63 -29.07 12.39
CA LEU A 142 22.95 -28.60 11.18
C LEU A 142 22.50 -29.76 10.28
N ALA A 143 23.30 -30.83 10.16
CA ALA A 143 22.98 -31.97 9.28
C ALA A 143 21.71 -32.67 9.75
N SER A 144 21.61 -32.94 11.04
CA SER A 144 20.47 -33.65 11.63
C SER A 144 19.20 -32.80 11.68
N ARG A 145 19.34 -31.51 11.99
CA ARG A 145 18.18 -30.60 12.18
C ARG A 145 17.67 -29.97 10.88
N PHE A 146 18.55 -29.77 9.91
CA PHE A 146 18.24 -29.08 8.66
C PHE A 146 18.88 -29.80 7.46
N PRO A 147 18.44 -31.02 7.12
CA PRO A 147 19.08 -31.86 6.09
C PRO A 147 19.10 -31.17 4.71
N ASN A 148 18.01 -30.50 4.32
CA ASN A 148 17.94 -29.77 3.06
C ASN A 148 18.94 -28.61 3.01
N LEU A 149 19.18 -27.93 4.13
CA LEU A 149 20.17 -26.87 4.20
C LEU A 149 21.59 -27.44 4.20
N ALA A 150 21.82 -28.54 4.90
CA ALA A 150 23.11 -29.24 4.89
C ALA A 150 23.48 -29.74 3.49
N ALA A 151 22.50 -30.10 2.65
CA ALA A 151 22.73 -30.44 1.25
C ALA A 151 23.26 -29.27 0.39
N GLU A 152 23.01 -28.02 0.82
CA GLU A 152 23.58 -26.82 0.19
C GLU A 152 24.97 -26.46 0.74
N TRP A 153 25.57 -27.25 1.62
CA TRP A 153 26.89 -26.96 2.17
C TRP A 153 27.97 -27.15 1.09
N SER A 154 28.79 -26.14 0.84
CA SER A 154 29.87 -26.26 -0.14
C SER A 154 31.07 -27.05 0.41
N GLU A 155 31.68 -27.88 -0.44
CA GLU A 155 32.94 -28.59 -0.17
C GLU A 155 34.10 -27.65 0.19
N ARG A 156 34.02 -26.37 -0.21
CA ARG A 156 35.02 -25.33 0.13
C ARG A 156 35.15 -25.05 1.63
N ASN A 157 34.21 -25.55 2.43
CA ASN A 157 34.27 -25.41 3.88
C ASN A 157 35.16 -26.46 4.56
N TYR A 158 35.66 -27.47 3.85
CA TYR A 158 36.53 -28.49 4.41
C TYR A 158 37.71 -27.87 5.18
N PRO A 159 38.03 -28.33 6.41
CA PRO A 159 37.52 -29.53 7.09
C PRO A 159 36.21 -29.35 7.90
N LEU A 160 35.57 -28.18 7.87
CA LEU A 160 34.33 -27.92 8.60
C LEU A 160 33.13 -28.59 7.91
N ARG A 161 32.43 -29.46 8.65
CA ARG A 161 31.26 -30.21 8.17
C ARG A 161 29.95 -29.73 8.82
N PRO A 162 28.78 -29.94 8.18
CA PRO A 162 27.49 -29.56 8.75
C PRO A 162 27.20 -30.16 10.14
N ASN A 163 27.67 -31.39 10.42
CA ASN A 163 27.49 -32.04 11.71
C ASN A 163 28.35 -31.45 12.85
N MET A 164 29.23 -30.48 12.56
CA MET A 164 30.12 -29.83 13.53
C MET A 164 29.64 -28.43 13.97
N VAL A 165 28.47 -27.99 13.47
CA VAL A 165 27.93 -26.65 13.73
C VAL A 165 26.44 -26.72 14.04
N THR A 166 25.94 -25.79 14.83
CA THR A 166 24.49 -25.57 14.98
C THR A 166 24.00 -24.59 13.92
N ALA A 167 22.70 -24.63 13.63
CA ALA A 167 22.04 -23.71 12.71
C ALA A 167 22.10 -22.23 13.15
N PHE A 168 22.36 -21.97 14.44
CA PHE A 168 22.41 -20.63 15.02
C PHE A 168 23.83 -20.04 15.08
N LYS A 169 24.83 -20.78 14.61
CA LYS A 169 26.23 -20.32 14.70
C LYS A 169 26.45 -19.10 13.81
N ASN A 170 26.96 -18.01 14.41
CA ASN A 170 27.37 -16.81 13.69
C ASN A 170 28.75 -16.98 13.03
N LYS A 171 28.85 -17.90 12.07
CA LYS A 171 30.05 -18.13 11.24
C LYS A 171 29.67 -18.09 9.77
N LYS A 172 30.43 -17.35 8.95
CA LYS A 172 30.25 -17.33 7.50
C LYS A 172 30.90 -18.57 6.88
N VAL A 173 30.17 -19.23 6.00
CA VAL A 173 30.59 -20.43 5.27
C VAL A 173 30.13 -20.32 3.81
N TRP A 174 30.70 -21.13 2.95
CA TRP A 174 30.31 -21.24 1.54
C TRP A 174 29.09 -22.16 1.40
N TRP A 175 28.12 -21.72 0.61
CA TRP A 175 26.91 -22.46 0.25
C TRP A 175 26.90 -22.67 -1.25
N LYS A 176 26.29 -23.75 -1.71
CA LYS A 176 26.12 -24.08 -3.11
C LYS A 176 24.69 -24.57 -3.33
N CYS A 177 23.94 -23.88 -4.19
CA CYS A 177 22.58 -24.31 -4.51
C CYS A 177 22.59 -25.42 -5.55
N SER A 178 21.42 -26.02 -5.81
CA SER A 178 21.24 -27.07 -6.82
C SER A 178 21.64 -26.66 -8.24
N LEU A 179 21.57 -25.36 -8.57
CA LEU A 179 22.04 -24.81 -9.85
C LEU A 179 23.55 -24.56 -9.89
N GLY A 180 24.28 -24.91 -8.83
CA GLY A 180 25.73 -24.80 -8.74
C GLY A 180 26.27 -23.43 -8.36
N HIS A 181 25.42 -22.41 -8.15
CA HIS A 181 25.86 -21.10 -7.69
C HIS A 181 26.42 -21.18 -6.26
N GLU A 182 27.60 -20.59 -6.05
CA GLU A 182 28.21 -20.53 -4.74
C GLU A 182 28.13 -19.14 -4.11
N TRP A 183 27.88 -19.05 -2.80
CA TRP A 183 27.91 -17.78 -2.08
C TRP A 183 28.39 -17.94 -0.63
N HIS A 184 29.00 -16.88 -0.09
CA HIS A 184 29.54 -16.86 1.27
C HIS A 184 28.63 -16.06 2.21
N THR A 185 28.03 -16.72 3.20
CA THR A 185 27.13 -16.06 4.17
C THR A 185 27.05 -16.81 5.51
N LEU A 186 26.43 -16.20 6.52
CA LEU A 186 26.28 -16.75 7.86
C LEU A 186 25.38 -18.00 7.86
N ILE A 187 25.72 -18.99 8.69
CA ILE A 187 24.87 -20.16 8.95
C ILE A 187 23.52 -19.74 9.51
N SER A 188 23.50 -18.83 10.49
CA SER A 188 22.27 -18.29 11.08
C SER A 188 21.37 -17.60 10.04
N THR A 189 21.93 -16.82 9.11
CA THR A 189 21.16 -16.20 8.03
C THR A 189 20.57 -17.24 7.07
N ARG A 190 21.27 -18.35 6.81
CA ARG A 190 20.72 -19.44 5.98
C ARG A 190 19.63 -20.22 6.69
N ALA A 191 19.88 -20.60 7.94
CA ALA A 191 18.88 -21.25 8.79
C ALA A 191 17.62 -20.41 8.96
N GLY A 192 17.74 -19.08 8.94
CA GLY A 192 16.63 -18.14 8.93
C GLY A 192 15.86 -18.01 7.60
N GLY A 193 16.19 -18.81 6.57
CA GLY A 193 15.39 -18.89 5.34
C GLY A 193 15.82 -17.96 4.20
N SER A 194 17.02 -17.37 4.25
CA SER A 194 17.58 -16.71 3.06
C SER A 194 17.63 -17.68 1.85
N GLN A 195 17.85 -17.20 0.65
CA GLN A 195 17.96 -18.07 -0.53
C GLN A 195 19.28 -17.79 -1.25
N CYS A 196 19.62 -18.61 -2.24
CA CYS A 196 20.73 -18.31 -3.14
C CYS A 196 20.56 -16.88 -3.69
N PRO A 197 21.53 -15.97 -3.53
CA PRO A 197 21.37 -14.57 -3.90
C PRO A 197 21.24 -14.38 -5.41
N TYR A 198 21.77 -15.31 -6.21
CA TYR A 198 21.63 -15.30 -7.68
C TYR A 198 20.23 -15.77 -8.11
N CYS A 199 19.78 -16.94 -7.67
CA CYS A 199 18.42 -17.43 -7.96
C CYS A 199 17.32 -16.49 -7.46
N SER A 200 17.53 -15.84 -6.31
CA SER A 200 16.57 -14.87 -5.77
C SER A 200 16.65 -13.48 -6.42
N GLY A 201 17.58 -13.25 -7.35
CA GLY A 201 17.75 -11.96 -8.03
C GLY A 201 18.30 -10.84 -7.15
N ILE A 202 18.84 -11.16 -5.97
CA ILE A 202 19.49 -10.18 -5.08
C ILE A 202 20.86 -9.78 -5.65
N LYS A 203 21.62 -10.75 -6.14
CA LYS A 203 22.89 -10.54 -6.86
C LYS A 203 22.70 -10.84 -8.34
N LEU A 204 23.27 -9.98 -9.18
CA LEU A 204 23.35 -10.19 -10.61
C LEU A 204 24.40 -11.27 -10.95
N LEU A 205 24.05 -12.16 -11.86
CA LEU A 205 24.93 -13.09 -12.54
C LEU A 205 24.61 -13.03 -14.04
N LYS A 206 25.54 -12.45 -14.79
CA LYS A 206 25.44 -12.33 -16.25
C LYS A 206 25.37 -13.72 -16.90
N GLY A 207 24.50 -13.87 -17.89
CA GLY A 207 24.18 -15.14 -18.54
C GLY A 207 23.19 -16.02 -17.78
N PHE A 208 22.69 -15.59 -16.61
CA PHE A 208 21.74 -16.35 -15.80
C PHE A 208 20.50 -15.54 -15.44
N ASN A 209 20.67 -14.46 -14.68
CA ASN A 209 19.54 -13.67 -14.18
C ASN A 209 19.55 -12.21 -14.65
N ASP A 210 20.44 -11.85 -15.58
CA ASP A 210 20.43 -10.52 -16.18
C ASP A 210 19.21 -10.34 -17.10
N LEU A 211 18.88 -9.07 -17.36
CA LEU A 211 17.69 -8.71 -18.11
C LEU A 211 17.76 -9.17 -19.58
N THR A 212 18.95 -9.23 -20.18
CA THR A 212 19.14 -9.73 -21.55
C THR A 212 18.80 -11.21 -21.64
N THR A 213 19.29 -11.99 -20.67
CA THR A 213 19.05 -13.44 -20.61
C THR A 213 17.60 -13.78 -20.28
N THR A 214 17.02 -13.12 -19.28
CA THR A 214 15.70 -13.50 -18.73
C THR A 214 14.52 -12.82 -19.43
N HIS A 215 14.72 -11.61 -19.97
CA HIS A 215 13.66 -10.78 -20.55
C HIS A 215 14.13 -10.12 -21.87
N PRO A 216 14.51 -10.89 -22.91
CA PRO A 216 15.08 -10.35 -24.13
C PRO A 216 14.18 -9.32 -24.83
N ALA A 217 12.86 -9.54 -24.82
CA ALA A 217 11.90 -8.58 -25.38
C ALA A 217 11.93 -7.21 -24.67
N ILE A 218 11.99 -7.22 -23.33
CA ILE A 218 12.08 -5.97 -22.56
C ILE A 218 13.46 -5.33 -22.77
N ALA A 219 14.52 -6.14 -22.82
CA ALA A 219 15.88 -5.65 -23.02
C ALA A 219 16.04 -4.85 -24.32
N THR A 220 15.35 -5.20 -25.43
CA THR A 220 15.43 -4.40 -26.67
C THR A 220 14.53 -3.15 -26.69
N GLU A 221 13.71 -2.91 -25.66
CA GLU A 221 13.00 -1.62 -25.51
C GLU A 221 13.84 -0.57 -24.78
N ARG A 222 15.09 -0.90 -24.47
CA ARG A 222 16.01 0.01 -23.80
C ARG A 222 16.37 1.18 -24.73
N SER A 223 16.31 2.40 -24.20
CA SER A 223 16.77 3.61 -24.89
C SER A 223 18.30 3.76 -24.84
N GLU A 224 18.87 4.37 -25.89
CA GLU A 224 20.28 4.78 -25.97
C GLU A 224 20.67 5.79 -24.89
N LEU A 225 19.69 6.54 -24.34
CA LEU A 225 19.87 7.50 -23.26
C LEU A 225 20.39 6.89 -21.95
N ASN A 226 20.45 5.56 -21.85
CA ASN A 226 20.97 4.85 -20.68
C ASN A 226 22.47 4.55 -20.75
N TYR A 227 23.18 4.93 -21.82
CA TYR A 227 24.63 4.73 -21.88
C TYR A 227 25.31 5.40 -20.67
N PRO A 228 26.23 4.71 -19.96
CA PRO A 228 26.88 3.44 -20.30
C PRO A 228 26.28 2.18 -19.66
N LEU A 229 25.18 2.26 -18.89
CA LEU A 229 24.58 1.10 -18.21
C LEU A 229 24.02 0.13 -19.25
N LEU A 230 24.40 -1.15 -19.34
CA LEU A 230 23.87 -2.11 -20.32
C LEU A 230 22.76 -3.04 -19.74
N PRO A 231 21.89 -3.66 -20.57
CA PRO A 231 20.82 -4.54 -20.06
C PRO A 231 21.33 -5.80 -19.36
N ASP A 232 22.51 -6.31 -19.73
CA ASP A 232 23.16 -7.44 -19.07
C ASP A 232 23.83 -7.08 -17.72
N GLN A 233 23.81 -5.79 -17.34
CA GLN A 233 24.32 -5.26 -16.07
C GLN A 233 23.22 -5.01 -15.03
N VAL A 234 22.00 -5.44 -15.31
CA VAL A 234 20.83 -5.33 -14.43
C VAL A 234 20.00 -6.61 -14.52
N ASN A 235 19.26 -6.91 -13.46
CA ASN A 235 18.28 -8.00 -13.45
C ASN A 235 16.86 -7.46 -13.31
N GLU A 236 15.88 -8.35 -13.38
CA GLU A 236 14.45 -8.03 -13.26
C GLU A 236 14.08 -7.29 -11.96
N LYS A 237 14.82 -7.48 -10.86
CA LYS A 237 14.52 -6.88 -9.56
C LYS A 237 15.14 -5.50 -9.36
N SER A 238 15.93 -5.04 -10.32
CA SER A 238 16.62 -3.76 -10.27
C SER A 238 15.62 -2.60 -10.04
N THR A 239 15.94 -1.76 -9.06
CA THR A 239 15.20 -0.54 -8.75
C THR A 239 15.70 0.68 -9.53
N LYS A 240 16.68 0.51 -10.43
CA LYS A 240 17.18 1.59 -11.28
C LYS A 240 16.06 2.12 -12.19
N ASN A 241 15.91 3.43 -12.22
CA ASN A 241 14.98 4.14 -13.10
C ASN A 241 15.72 4.48 -14.41
N VAL A 242 15.30 3.87 -15.51
CA VAL A 242 16.00 3.93 -16.82
C VAL A 242 15.03 4.40 -17.90
N TRP A 243 15.58 4.88 -19.01
CA TRP A 243 14.82 5.28 -20.19
C TRP A 243 14.42 4.06 -21.04
N TRP A 244 13.15 3.99 -21.41
CA TRP A 244 12.58 3.00 -22.31
C TRP A 244 12.16 3.69 -23.59
N LYS A 245 12.22 2.99 -24.71
CA LYS A 245 11.78 3.43 -26.03
C LYS A 245 10.70 2.50 -26.54
N CYS A 246 9.55 3.07 -26.87
CA CYS A 246 8.38 2.31 -27.25
C CYS A 246 8.57 1.80 -28.67
N ARG A 247 8.43 0.50 -28.89
CA ARG A 247 8.49 -0.06 -30.25
C ARG A 247 7.28 0.29 -31.11
N VAL A 248 6.16 0.67 -30.48
CA VAL A 248 4.91 1.00 -31.18
C VAL A 248 4.87 2.48 -31.57
N CYS A 249 4.97 3.39 -30.60
CA CYS A 249 4.83 4.83 -30.85
C CYS A 249 6.15 5.61 -30.84
N GLY A 250 7.29 4.94 -30.63
CA GLY A 250 8.61 5.59 -30.56
C GLY A 250 8.87 6.44 -29.30
N ASN A 251 7.86 6.69 -28.45
CA ASN A 251 8.00 7.52 -27.25
C ASN A 251 9.10 6.99 -26.32
N GLU A 252 9.93 7.90 -25.82
CA GLU A 252 10.91 7.61 -24.78
C GLU A 252 10.39 8.05 -23.40
N TRP A 253 10.47 7.17 -22.39
CA TRP A 253 10.00 7.47 -21.03
C TRP A 253 10.84 6.81 -19.96
N LYS A 254 10.85 7.38 -18.76
CA LYS A 254 11.50 6.78 -17.59
C LYS A 254 10.57 5.82 -16.86
N ALA A 255 11.07 4.63 -16.53
CA ALA A 255 10.43 3.73 -15.59
C ALA A 255 11.47 2.83 -14.89
N VAL A 256 11.12 2.38 -13.68
CA VAL A 256 11.92 1.41 -12.91
C VAL A 256 11.89 0.04 -13.60
N ILE A 257 13.05 -0.63 -13.70
CA ILE A 257 13.17 -1.94 -14.36
C ILE A 257 12.20 -2.98 -13.80
N ASN A 258 12.16 -3.17 -12.48
CA ASN A 258 11.21 -4.08 -11.84
C ASN A 258 9.74 -3.76 -12.19
N ALA A 259 9.38 -2.47 -12.25
CA ALA A 259 8.04 -2.07 -12.64
C ALA A 259 7.76 -2.34 -14.13
N ARG A 260 8.74 -2.09 -15.01
CA ARG A 260 8.64 -2.42 -16.44
C ARG A 260 8.44 -3.91 -16.65
N VAL A 261 9.20 -4.76 -15.97
CA VAL A 261 9.09 -6.22 -16.02
C VAL A 261 7.72 -6.68 -15.54
N LYS A 262 7.17 -6.06 -14.49
CA LYS A 262 5.82 -6.34 -13.98
C LYS A 262 4.68 -5.82 -14.87
N GLY A 263 4.96 -5.17 -15.99
CA GLY A 263 3.95 -4.77 -16.98
C GLY A 263 3.64 -3.28 -17.06
N VAL A 264 4.41 -2.40 -16.42
CA VAL A 264 4.29 -0.95 -16.69
C VAL A 264 4.56 -0.71 -18.17
N SER A 265 3.56 -0.22 -18.90
CA SER A 265 3.61 0.03 -20.34
C SER A 265 3.92 1.49 -20.66
N CYS A 266 4.16 1.76 -21.95
CA CYS A 266 4.37 3.11 -22.46
C CYS A 266 3.19 4.03 -22.07
N PRO A 267 3.45 5.21 -21.48
CA PRO A 267 2.37 6.10 -21.05
C PRO A 267 1.57 6.68 -22.23
N VAL A 268 2.17 6.77 -23.42
CA VAL A 268 1.48 7.23 -24.63
C VAL A 268 0.50 6.17 -25.15
N CYS A 269 0.96 4.93 -25.35
CA CYS A 269 0.09 3.83 -25.79
C CYS A 269 -1.01 3.49 -24.79
N ALA A 270 -0.81 3.81 -23.51
CA ALA A 270 -1.80 3.64 -22.45
C ALA A 270 -2.70 4.88 -22.25
N GLU A 271 -2.64 5.87 -23.16
CA GLU A 271 -3.43 7.11 -23.12
C GLU A 271 -3.26 7.95 -21.84
N ARG A 272 -2.13 7.81 -21.16
CA ARG A 272 -1.77 8.59 -19.96
C ARG A 272 -0.90 9.82 -20.28
N LYS A 273 -0.36 9.90 -21.49
CA LYS A 273 0.45 11.02 -21.97
C LYS A 273 0.17 11.24 -23.46
N VAL A 274 0.24 12.50 -23.88
CA VAL A 274 0.12 12.89 -25.29
C VAL A 274 1.50 12.92 -25.94
N LEU A 275 1.59 12.36 -27.14
CA LEU A 275 2.72 12.46 -28.06
C LEU A 275 2.23 13.12 -29.35
N LYS A 276 2.80 14.29 -29.65
CA LYS A 276 2.55 15.03 -30.88
C LYS A 276 2.89 14.19 -32.10
N GLY A 277 2.00 14.19 -33.09
CA GLY A 277 2.08 13.37 -34.31
C GLY A 277 1.59 11.94 -34.12
N TYR A 278 1.03 11.57 -32.96
CA TYR A 278 0.58 10.20 -32.68
C TYR A 278 -0.83 10.15 -32.07
N ASN A 279 -1.02 10.62 -30.84
CA ASN A 279 -2.31 10.57 -30.14
C ASN A 279 -2.81 11.93 -29.65
N ASP A 280 -2.22 13.01 -30.16
CA ASP A 280 -2.76 14.36 -29.98
C ASP A 280 -3.99 14.61 -30.87
N LEU A 281 -4.84 15.54 -30.44
CA LEU A 281 -6.09 15.90 -31.09
C LEU A 281 -5.87 16.40 -32.53
N ALA A 282 -4.78 17.14 -32.78
CA ALA A 282 -4.48 17.64 -34.12
C ALA A 282 -4.23 16.48 -35.11
N THR A 283 -3.56 15.42 -34.64
CA THR A 283 -3.30 14.22 -35.44
C THR A 283 -4.56 13.36 -35.60
N THR A 284 -5.33 13.13 -34.53
CA THR A 284 -6.46 12.18 -34.56
C THR A 284 -7.76 12.77 -35.11
N ASP A 285 -7.95 14.09 -35.00
CA ASP A 285 -9.21 14.78 -35.30
C ASP A 285 -8.97 16.12 -36.01
N ALA A 286 -8.11 16.12 -37.04
CA ALA A 286 -7.69 17.31 -37.78
C ALA A 286 -8.85 18.19 -38.31
N VAL A 287 -9.98 17.57 -38.67
CA VAL A 287 -11.18 18.32 -39.12
C VAL A 287 -11.76 19.15 -37.99
N LEU A 288 -11.82 18.58 -36.79
CA LEU A 288 -12.40 19.23 -35.62
C LEU A 288 -11.52 20.38 -35.11
N CYS A 289 -10.21 20.36 -35.40
CA CYS A 289 -9.31 21.47 -35.11
C CYS A 289 -9.65 22.77 -35.86
N LYS A 290 -10.48 22.71 -36.91
CA LYS A 290 -11.05 23.90 -37.56
C LYS A 290 -12.12 24.57 -36.71
N GLU A 291 -12.76 23.81 -35.84
CA GLU A 291 -13.73 24.30 -34.87
C GLU A 291 -13.05 24.69 -33.54
N TRP A 292 -11.72 24.67 -33.45
CA TRP A 292 -11.02 25.08 -32.23
C TRP A 292 -10.95 26.60 -32.12
N ASP A 293 -11.32 27.14 -30.96
CA ASP A 293 -11.20 28.58 -30.68
C ASP A 293 -9.77 28.89 -30.18
N TYR A 294 -8.86 29.21 -31.10
CA TYR A 294 -7.44 29.48 -30.81
C TYR A 294 -7.21 30.74 -29.98
N GLU A 295 -8.16 31.67 -29.93
CA GLU A 295 -8.03 32.89 -29.12
C GLU A 295 -8.34 32.62 -27.65
N LYS A 296 -9.34 31.76 -27.37
CA LYS A 296 -9.76 31.47 -25.99
C LYS A 296 -9.03 30.30 -25.35
N ASN A 297 -8.53 29.36 -26.13
CA ASN A 297 -7.83 28.19 -25.59
C ASN A 297 -6.34 28.47 -25.40
N LYS A 298 -5.84 28.15 -24.21
CA LYS A 298 -4.40 28.24 -23.88
C LYS A 298 -3.59 27.00 -24.27
N VAL A 299 -4.28 25.90 -24.56
CA VAL A 299 -3.68 24.60 -24.89
C VAL A 299 -3.84 24.39 -26.38
N GLU A 300 -2.77 23.95 -27.05
CA GLU A 300 -2.83 23.62 -28.46
C GLU A 300 -3.44 22.23 -28.69
N PRO A 301 -4.14 22.00 -29.82
CA PRO A 301 -4.60 20.67 -30.19
C PRO A 301 -3.48 19.61 -30.25
N THR A 302 -2.22 20.02 -30.41
CA THR A 302 -1.07 19.11 -30.40
C THR A 302 -0.62 18.64 -29.00
N GLU A 303 -1.21 19.18 -27.94
CA GLU A 303 -0.83 18.92 -26.55
C GLU A 303 -1.89 18.13 -25.76
N ILE A 304 -3.05 17.87 -26.37
CA ILE A 304 -4.20 17.25 -25.73
C ILE A 304 -4.70 16.07 -26.54
N SER A 305 -5.20 15.02 -25.89
CA SER A 305 -5.78 13.86 -26.60
C SER A 305 -7.27 14.05 -26.84
N ARG A 306 -7.79 13.35 -27.85
CA ARG A 306 -9.23 13.26 -28.12
C ARG A 306 -10.06 12.77 -26.93
N ASN A 307 -9.48 11.92 -26.08
CA ASN A 307 -10.14 11.36 -24.91
C ASN A 307 -10.12 12.28 -23.68
N SER A 308 -9.59 13.50 -23.80
CA SER A 308 -9.48 14.42 -22.68
C SER A 308 -10.85 14.85 -22.13
N HIS A 309 -11.00 14.77 -20.81
CA HIS A 309 -12.15 15.32 -20.10
C HIS A 309 -12.05 16.83 -19.87
N ASN A 310 -10.93 17.45 -20.25
CA ASN A 310 -10.79 18.90 -20.19
C ASN A 310 -11.80 19.56 -21.15
N ARG A 311 -12.18 20.77 -20.78
CA ARG A 311 -13.08 21.60 -21.56
C ARG A 311 -12.27 22.54 -22.43
N ALA A 312 -12.70 22.69 -23.67
CA ALA A 312 -12.14 23.64 -24.63
C ALA A 312 -13.25 24.52 -25.18
N TRP A 313 -12.86 25.68 -25.68
CA TRP A 313 -13.71 26.56 -26.45
C TRP A 313 -13.70 26.13 -27.92
N TRP A 314 -14.89 26.07 -28.51
CA TRP A 314 -15.10 25.68 -29.89
C TRP A 314 -15.77 26.83 -30.63
N LEU A 315 -15.40 27.03 -31.89
CA LEU A 315 -15.90 28.07 -32.78
C LEU A 315 -16.57 27.42 -33.99
N CYS A 316 -17.86 27.68 -34.17
CA CYS A 316 -18.59 27.11 -35.30
C CYS A 316 -18.42 28.00 -36.51
N LYS A 317 -18.79 27.49 -37.69
CA LYS A 317 -18.80 28.28 -38.93
C LYS A 317 -19.60 29.58 -38.84
N TYR A 318 -20.57 29.67 -37.93
CA TYR A 318 -21.38 30.87 -37.73
C TYR A 318 -20.75 31.91 -36.78
N GLY A 319 -19.55 31.66 -36.26
CA GLY A 319 -18.84 32.57 -35.35
C GLY A 319 -19.24 32.44 -33.87
N HIS A 320 -20.14 31.52 -33.52
CA HIS A 320 -20.47 31.28 -32.12
C HIS A 320 -19.38 30.47 -31.43
N SER A 321 -19.01 30.92 -30.23
CA SER A 321 -18.05 30.26 -29.36
C SER A 321 -18.78 29.57 -28.20
N TRP A 322 -18.55 28.27 -28.00
CA TRP A 322 -19.13 27.51 -26.87
C TRP A 322 -18.09 26.66 -26.19
N ASN A 323 -18.33 26.35 -24.92
CA ASN A 323 -17.41 25.59 -24.10
C ASN A 323 -17.92 24.15 -23.91
N ALA A 324 -17.15 23.15 -24.32
CA ALA A 324 -17.52 21.73 -24.24
C ALA A 324 -16.31 20.84 -23.91
N LYS A 325 -16.56 19.63 -23.39
CA LYS A 325 -15.48 18.64 -23.15
C LYS A 325 -14.96 18.12 -24.49
N ILE A 326 -13.65 17.89 -24.57
CA ILE A 326 -13.00 17.42 -25.80
C ILE A 326 -13.47 16.02 -26.18
N CYS A 327 -13.57 15.10 -25.21
CA CYS A 327 -14.10 13.76 -25.45
C CYS A 327 -15.54 13.76 -25.98
N GLU A 328 -16.39 14.68 -25.50
CA GLU A 328 -17.77 14.79 -25.99
C GLU A 328 -17.80 15.32 -27.43
N GLN A 329 -16.95 16.30 -27.76
CA GLN A 329 -16.88 16.84 -29.12
C GLN A 329 -16.34 15.82 -30.13
N THR A 330 -15.35 15.02 -29.74
CA THR A 330 -14.69 14.04 -30.62
C THR A 330 -15.44 12.73 -30.80
N HIS A 331 -16.22 12.28 -29.80
CA HIS A 331 -16.98 11.02 -29.87
C HIS A 331 -18.45 11.20 -30.26
N GLU A 332 -19.09 12.30 -29.85
CA GLU A 332 -20.54 12.52 -30.05
C GLU A 332 -20.84 13.57 -31.13
N SER A 333 -19.82 14.25 -31.69
CA SER A 333 -19.99 15.33 -32.67
C SER A 333 -21.01 16.37 -32.25
N LYS A 334 -20.93 16.86 -31.00
CA LYS A 334 -21.87 17.83 -30.47
C LYS A 334 -21.90 19.10 -31.32
N THR A 335 -23.11 19.51 -31.69
CA THR A 335 -23.33 20.74 -32.44
C THR A 335 -23.20 21.97 -31.53
N CYS A 336 -23.01 23.12 -32.16
CA CYS A 336 -22.95 24.40 -31.46
C CYS A 336 -24.21 24.63 -30.62
N THR A 337 -24.07 24.73 -29.30
CA THR A 337 -25.21 24.89 -28.37
C THR A 337 -25.97 26.20 -28.61
N VAL A 338 -25.30 27.23 -29.09
CA VAL A 338 -25.93 28.51 -29.46
C VAL A 338 -26.83 28.32 -30.68
N CYS A 339 -26.35 27.62 -31.73
CA CYS A 339 -27.16 27.31 -32.90
C CYS A 339 -28.35 26.40 -32.58
N GLU A 340 -28.18 25.42 -31.68
CA GLU A 340 -29.31 24.59 -31.24
C GLU A 340 -30.35 25.42 -30.49
N SER A 341 -29.92 26.34 -29.61
CA SER A 341 -30.84 27.21 -28.88
C SER A 341 -31.62 28.16 -29.79
N GLU A 342 -30.97 28.75 -30.80
CA GLU A 342 -31.66 29.59 -31.79
C GLU A 342 -32.63 28.79 -32.67
N PHE A 343 -32.27 27.55 -33.02
CA PHE A 343 -33.17 26.65 -33.74
C PHE A 343 -34.39 26.31 -32.88
N ASP A 344 -34.16 25.96 -31.61
CA ASP A 344 -35.22 25.61 -30.67
C ASP A 344 -36.20 26.77 -30.44
N SER A 345 -35.71 28.01 -30.34
CA SER A 345 -36.57 29.19 -30.19
C SER A 345 -37.47 29.46 -31.40
N LEU A 346 -37.13 28.93 -32.58
CA LEU A 346 -37.90 29.11 -33.81
C LEU A 346 -38.64 27.85 -34.25
N LEU A 347 -38.47 26.73 -33.54
CA LEU A 347 -38.94 25.42 -34.00
C LEU A 347 -40.47 25.40 -34.16
N VAL A 348 -41.22 25.97 -33.22
CA VAL A 348 -42.69 26.04 -33.31
C VAL A 348 -43.11 26.78 -34.57
N GLN A 349 -42.51 27.93 -34.83
CA GLN A 349 -42.83 28.77 -36.00
C GLN A 349 -42.52 28.07 -37.30
N LEU A 350 -41.37 27.39 -37.36
CA LEU A 350 -40.94 26.64 -38.53
C LEU A 350 -41.87 25.44 -38.81
N LEU A 351 -42.29 24.72 -37.77
CA LEU A 351 -43.21 23.58 -37.90
C LEU A 351 -44.61 24.04 -38.31
N VAL A 352 -45.15 25.08 -37.68
CA VAL A 352 -46.45 25.66 -38.04
C VAL A 352 -46.43 26.14 -39.50
N SER A 353 -45.38 26.85 -39.90
CA SER A 353 -45.22 27.32 -41.29
C SER A 353 -45.08 26.17 -42.27
N LEU A 354 -44.35 25.11 -41.92
CA LEU A 354 -44.20 23.91 -42.74
C LEU A 354 -45.55 23.25 -42.98
N TYR A 355 -46.33 23.01 -41.92
CA TYR A 355 -47.62 22.34 -42.00
C TYR A 355 -48.67 23.19 -42.71
N ALA A 356 -48.76 24.49 -42.39
CA ALA A 356 -49.68 25.41 -43.05
C ALA A 356 -49.42 25.49 -44.56
N LYS A 357 -48.15 25.50 -44.98
CA LYS A 357 -47.76 25.51 -46.38
C LYS A 357 -48.23 24.28 -47.16
N GLN A 358 -48.29 23.10 -46.54
CA GLN A 358 -48.81 21.88 -47.20
C GLN A 358 -50.26 22.04 -47.66
N TYR A 359 -51.02 22.92 -47.01
CA TYR A 359 -52.42 23.22 -47.30
C TYR A 359 -52.62 24.61 -47.92
N ASN A 360 -51.53 25.24 -48.38
CA ASN A 360 -51.55 26.58 -48.99
C ASN A 360 -52.13 27.68 -48.08
N MET A 361 -52.00 27.52 -46.76
CA MET A 361 -52.45 28.50 -45.76
C MET A 361 -51.36 29.52 -45.48
N ARG A 362 -51.78 30.75 -45.16
CA ARG A 362 -50.84 31.82 -44.76
C ARG A 362 -50.56 31.73 -43.25
N VAL A 363 -49.33 32.03 -42.87
CA VAL A 363 -48.93 32.16 -41.47
C VAL A 363 -48.35 33.54 -41.26
N ALA A 364 -48.91 34.28 -40.31
CA ALA A 364 -48.34 35.52 -39.79
C ALA A 364 -47.51 35.17 -38.56
N THR A 365 -46.28 35.68 -38.47
CA THR A 365 -45.36 35.43 -37.36
C THR A 365 -45.01 36.74 -36.67
N PHE A 366 -45.15 36.80 -35.35
CA PHE A 366 -44.93 38.01 -34.54
C PHE A 366 -45.74 39.23 -35.03
N ASP A 367 -46.98 39.00 -35.48
CA ASP A 367 -47.87 40.06 -35.95
C ASP A 367 -48.73 40.57 -34.79
N ASP A 368 -48.67 41.87 -34.52
CA ASP A 368 -49.42 42.57 -33.48
C ASP A 368 -50.69 43.24 -33.99
N ASN A 369 -50.91 43.31 -35.31
CA ASN A 369 -52.06 43.98 -35.90
C ASN A 369 -53.39 43.24 -35.67
N ILE A 370 -53.32 41.97 -35.25
CA ILE A 370 -54.49 41.10 -35.13
C ILE A 370 -55.25 41.39 -33.82
N ILE A 371 -54.53 41.47 -32.70
CA ILE A 371 -55.12 41.66 -31.37
C ILE A 371 -54.49 42.81 -30.57
N GLY A 372 -53.57 43.59 -31.16
CA GLY A 372 -52.81 44.63 -30.47
C GLY A 372 -51.65 44.12 -29.60
N LEU A 373 -51.38 42.81 -29.63
CA LEU A 373 -50.24 42.15 -29.00
C LEU A 373 -49.63 41.16 -30.00
N PRO A 374 -48.29 41.00 -30.02
CA PRO A 374 -47.62 40.14 -30.98
C PRO A 374 -47.95 38.67 -30.72
N LEU A 375 -48.54 38.02 -31.72
CA LEU A 375 -48.76 36.56 -31.72
C LEU A 375 -47.60 35.84 -32.40
N GLU A 376 -46.98 34.87 -31.72
CA GLU A 376 -45.82 34.15 -32.28
C GLU A 376 -46.12 33.49 -33.62
N THR A 377 -47.24 32.77 -33.71
CA THR A 377 -47.79 32.30 -34.98
C THR A 377 -49.30 32.46 -34.99
N TYR A 378 -49.83 32.98 -36.10
CA TYR A 378 -51.25 33.06 -36.39
C TYR A 378 -51.55 32.53 -37.79
N ILE A 379 -52.56 31.67 -37.88
CA ILE A 379 -53.03 31.06 -39.13
C ILE A 379 -54.44 31.59 -39.40
N PRO A 380 -54.62 32.60 -40.27
CA PRO A 380 -55.92 33.21 -40.53
C PRO A 380 -56.95 32.21 -41.05
N ASP A 381 -56.54 31.32 -41.94
CA ASP A 381 -57.41 30.29 -42.54
C ASP A 381 -57.99 29.31 -41.50
N MET A 382 -57.33 29.15 -40.35
CA MET A 382 -57.79 28.31 -39.23
C MET A 382 -58.36 29.12 -38.06
N LEU A 383 -58.32 30.46 -38.14
CA LEU A 383 -58.54 31.39 -37.02
C LEU A 383 -57.86 30.88 -35.75
N SER A 384 -56.57 30.57 -35.83
CA SER A 384 -55.83 29.90 -34.76
C SER A 384 -54.48 30.55 -34.50
N ALA A 385 -54.20 30.86 -33.25
CA ALA A 385 -52.91 31.33 -32.78
C ALA A 385 -52.21 30.20 -32.01
N ILE A 386 -50.91 29.99 -32.25
CA ILE A 386 -50.12 28.95 -31.58
C ILE A 386 -48.85 29.60 -31.01
N GLU A 387 -48.64 29.49 -29.70
CA GLU A 387 -47.48 30.07 -29.01
C GLU A 387 -46.67 29.02 -28.22
N TYR A 388 -45.35 29.18 -28.24
CA TYR A 388 -44.44 28.44 -27.40
C TYR A 388 -44.35 29.06 -26.00
N VAL A 389 -44.77 28.32 -24.98
CA VAL A 389 -44.73 28.80 -23.60
C VAL A 389 -43.53 28.21 -22.87
N ASN A 390 -42.59 29.07 -22.47
CA ASN A 390 -41.55 28.70 -21.53
C ASN A 390 -42.08 28.84 -20.09
N LYS A 391 -41.69 27.96 -19.16
CA LYS A 391 -42.20 27.92 -17.77
C LYS A 391 -41.90 29.19 -16.93
N LYS A 392 -41.23 30.20 -17.47
CA LYS A 392 -40.99 31.49 -16.81
C LYS A 392 -42.09 32.47 -17.24
N ALA A 393 -42.71 33.09 -16.23
CA ALA A 393 -43.91 33.92 -16.30
C ALA A 393 -43.99 34.82 -17.53
N ASP A 394 -44.89 34.46 -18.45
CA ASP A 394 -45.39 35.36 -19.47
C ASP A 394 -46.63 36.06 -18.90
N ASN A 395 -46.46 37.31 -18.46
CA ASN A 395 -47.51 38.11 -17.85
C ASN A 395 -48.62 38.50 -18.85
N GLU A 396 -48.39 38.30 -20.15
CA GLU A 396 -49.34 38.68 -21.21
C GLU A 396 -50.22 37.50 -21.67
N ARG A 397 -49.90 36.28 -21.25
CA ARG A 397 -50.57 35.04 -21.68
C ARG A 397 -52.10 35.09 -21.53
N ALA A 398 -52.58 35.43 -20.33
CA ALA A 398 -54.02 35.48 -20.05
C ALA A 398 -54.72 36.59 -20.87
N VAL A 399 -53.99 37.68 -21.16
CA VAL A 399 -54.48 38.80 -21.97
C VAL A 399 -54.61 38.37 -23.43
N LYS A 400 -53.57 37.73 -23.99
CA LYS A 400 -53.58 37.19 -25.36
C LYS A 400 -54.69 36.18 -25.56
N GLU A 401 -54.88 35.24 -24.63
CA GLU A 401 -55.96 34.25 -24.69
C GLU A 401 -57.34 34.93 -24.72
N HIS A 402 -57.57 35.92 -23.85
CA HIS A 402 -58.81 36.66 -23.81
C HIS A 402 -59.07 37.45 -25.11
N LEU A 403 -58.07 38.18 -25.60
CA LEU A 403 -58.18 38.98 -26.82
C LEU A 403 -58.38 38.09 -28.06
N CYS A 404 -57.70 36.94 -28.14
CA CYS A 404 -57.95 35.95 -29.19
C CYS A 404 -59.40 35.49 -29.17
N LYS A 405 -59.93 35.13 -27.99
CA LYS A 405 -61.32 34.71 -27.84
C LYS A 405 -62.31 35.80 -28.28
N MET A 406 -62.07 37.06 -27.93
CA MET A 406 -62.91 38.19 -28.38
C MET A 406 -62.91 38.36 -29.90
N ASN A 407 -61.80 38.04 -30.57
CA ASN A 407 -61.65 38.13 -32.02
C ASN A 407 -62.01 36.82 -32.76
N GLY A 408 -62.61 35.83 -32.06
CA GLY A 408 -62.98 34.55 -32.67
C GLY A 408 -61.79 33.63 -33.00
N ILE A 409 -60.62 33.90 -32.43
CA ILE A 409 -59.37 33.17 -32.65
C ILE A 409 -59.21 32.11 -31.55
N SER A 410 -58.95 30.87 -31.95
CA SER A 410 -58.56 29.80 -31.02
C SER A 410 -57.10 29.96 -30.61
N TYR A 411 -56.85 30.12 -29.31
CA TYR A 411 -55.50 30.29 -28.76
C TYR A 411 -54.96 28.96 -28.24
N PHE A 412 -53.82 28.52 -28.78
CA PHE A 412 -53.18 27.27 -28.41
C PHE A 412 -51.77 27.50 -27.88
N GLU A 413 -51.42 26.73 -26.86
CA GLU A 413 -50.11 26.79 -26.26
C GLU A 413 -49.40 25.45 -26.37
N VAL A 414 -48.12 25.53 -26.72
CA VAL A 414 -47.25 24.37 -26.80
C VAL A 414 -46.03 24.57 -25.91
N SER A 415 -45.71 23.55 -25.12
CA SER A 415 -44.49 23.50 -24.33
C SER A 415 -43.99 22.06 -24.27
N SER A 416 -42.69 21.86 -24.50
CA SER A 416 -42.00 20.59 -24.25
C SER A 416 -40.49 20.80 -24.34
N ASN A 417 -39.74 20.02 -23.56
CA ASN A 417 -38.28 19.93 -23.70
C ASN A 417 -37.86 18.91 -24.79
N ASN A 418 -38.83 18.23 -25.42
CA ASN A 418 -38.61 17.25 -26.47
C ASN A 418 -39.22 17.75 -27.79
N ARG A 419 -38.37 17.88 -28.81
CA ARG A 419 -38.74 18.39 -30.15
C ARG A 419 -39.83 17.55 -30.83
N LEU A 420 -39.82 16.22 -30.65
CA LEU A 420 -40.82 15.32 -31.22
C LEU A 420 -42.19 15.53 -30.59
N GLU A 421 -42.23 15.62 -29.26
CA GLU A 421 -43.48 15.89 -28.54
C GLU A 421 -44.05 17.26 -28.93
N LEU A 422 -43.18 18.25 -29.15
CA LEU A 422 -43.58 19.56 -29.64
C LEU A 422 -44.24 19.48 -31.03
N ALA A 423 -43.62 18.76 -31.96
CA ALA A 423 -44.18 18.53 -33.29
C ALA A 423 -45.53 17.80 -33.24
N ASP A 424 -45.65 16.76 -32.42
CA ASP A 424 -46.90 15.99 -32.27
C ASP A 424 -48.02 16.82 -31.63
N LYS A 425 -47.70 17.69 -30.67
CA LYS A 425 -48.66 18.65 -30.09
C LYS A 425 -49.19 19.61 -31.15
N ILE A 426 -48.32 20.14 -32.00
CA ILE A 426 -48.74 21.01 -33.12
C ILE A 426 -49.64 20.24 -34.09
N LYS A 427 -49.29 19.01 -34.46
CA LYS A 427 -50.14 18.18 -35.34
C LYS A 427 -51.53 17.91 -34.75
N ARG A 428 -51.63 17.75 -33.42
CA ARG A 428 -52.91 17.61 -32.73
C ARG A 428 -53.76 18.89 -32.83
N ILE A 429 -53.15 20.07 -32.72
CA ILE A 429 -53.86 21.36 -32.92
C ILE A 429 -54.44 21.44 -34.34
N PHE A 430 -53.68 21.05 -35.36
CA PHE A 430 -54.19 20.98 -36.74
C PHE A 430 -55.35 19.97 -36.87
N ARG A 431 -55.25 18.82 -36.18
CA ARG A 431 -56.32 17.81 -36.17
C ARG A 431 -57.61 18.32 -35.52
N GLU A 432 -57.52 19.14 -34.47
CA GLU A 432 -58.69 19.80 -33.85
C GLU A 432 -59.42 20.74 -34.82
N LYS A 433 -58.75 21.17 -35.90
CA LYS A 433 -59.32 21.95 -37.01
C LYS A 433 -59.63 21.10 -38.25
N ASN A 434 -59.70 19.77 -38.10
CA ASN A 434 -59.93 18.79 -39.17
C ASN A 434 -58.84 18.76 -40.27
N ILE A 435 -57.61 19.19 -39.95
CA ILE A 435 -56.45 19.15 -40.86
C ILE A 435 -55.51 18.05 -40.39
N TYR A 436 -55.22 17.07 -41.25
CA TYR A 436 -54.48 15.86 -40.89
C TYR A 436 -53.07 15.87 -41.48
N ILE A 437 -52.07 16.26 -40.66
CA ILE A 437 -50.66 16.19 -41.05
C ILE A 437 -50.17 14.74 -40.94
N LEU A 438 -49.86 14.12 -42.08
CA LEU A 438 -49.46 12.71 -42.17
C LEU A 438 -47.94 12.48 -42.21
N SER A 439 -47.14 13.55 -42.33
CA SER A 439 -45.68 13.46 -42.37
C SER A 439 -45.11 12.96 -41.03
N ASN A 440 -43.89 12.43 -41.05
CA ASN A 440 -43.21 11.97 -39.84
C ASN A 440 -42.60 13.14 -39.07
N SER A 441 -42.87 13.24 -37.75
CA SER A 441 -42.44 14.37 -36.92
C SER A 441 -40.91 14.53 -36.86
N GLN A 442 -40.14 13.45 -36.92
CA GLN A 442 -38.68 13.53 -36.96
C GLN A 442 -38.19 14.12 -38.29
N GLU A 443 -38.79 13.69 -39.40
CA GLU A 443 -38.45 14.19 -40.74
C GLU A 443 -38.80 15.67 -40.88
N ASP A 444 -39.95 16.09 -40.31
CA ASP A 444 -40.39 17.49 -40.27
C ASP A 444 -39.39 18.38 -39.52
N ILE A 445 -38.92 17.93 -38.34
CA ILE A 445 -37.91 18.64 -37.55
C ILE A 445 -36.60 18.76 -38.33
N GLU A 446 -36.14 17.68 -38.98
CA GLU A 446 -34.93 17.71 -39.81
C GLU A 446 -35.07 18.64 -41.02
N GLN A 447 -36.25 18.70 -41.63
CA GLN A 447 -36.55 19.63 -42.71
C GLN A 447 -36.50 21.08 -42.21
N CYS A 448 -37.11 21.38 -41.07
CA CYS A 448 -37.03 22.69 -40.41
C CYS A 448 -35.58 23.06 -40.08
N LYS A 449 -34.78 22.11 -39.57
CA LYS A 449 -33.36 22.33 -39.24
C LYS A 449 -32.53 22.64 -40.48
N LYS A 450 -32.72 21.90 -41.57
CA LYS A 450 -32.08 22.18 -42.86
C LYS A 450 -32.46 23.56 -43.41
N ALA A 451 -33.74 23.94 -43.32
CA ALA A 451 -34.21 25.24 -43.76
C ALA A 451 -33.61 26.38 -42.91
N PHE A 452 -33.56 26.21 -41.59
CA PHE A 452 -32.94 27.14 -40.65
C PHE A 452 -31.46 27.37 -40.98
N LEU A 453 -30.68 26.30 -41.12
CA LEU A 453 -29.25 26.39 -41.45
C LEU A 453 -29.01 27.03 -42.81
N ARG A 454 -29.81 26.68 -43.84
CA ARG A 454 -29.73 27.33 -45.17
C ARG A 454 -30.02 28.83 -45.11
N ARG A 455 -30.94 29.26 -44.25
CA ARG A 455 -31.21 30.69 -44.05
C ARG A 455 -30.03 31.37 -43.40
N LYS A 456 -29.45 30.78 -42.34
CA LYS A 456 -28.23 31.33 -41.70
C LYS A 456 -27.06 31.44 -42.66
N ASP A 457 -26.86 30.43 -43.52
CA ASP A 457 -25.80 30.44 -44.53
C ASP A 457 -25.95 31.61 -45.52
N LYS A 458 -27.18 32.01 -45.86
CA LYS A 458 -27.46 33.17 -46.73
C LYS A 458 -27.23 34.51 -46.06
N THR A 459 -27.42 34.62 -44.74
CA THR A 459 -27.24 35.89 -44.00
C THR A 459 -25.78 36.21 -43.70
N GLN A 460 -24.85 35.26 -43.93
CA GLN A 460 -23.42 35.43 -43.71
C GLN A 460 -22.60 35.69 -44.99
N GLN A 461 -23.22 35.56 -46.16
CA GLN A 461 -22.69 36.06 -47.44
C GLN A 461 -23.09 37.51 -47.62
#